data_AF-A0A976P1H7-F1
#
_entry.id   AF-A0A976P1H7-F1
#
_cell.length_a   1.000
_cell.length_b   1.000
_cell.length_c   1.000
_cell.angle_alpha   90.00
_cell.angle_beta   90.00
_cell.angle_gamma   90.00
#
_symmetry.space_group_name_H-M   'P 1'
#
loop_
_entity.id
_entity.type
_entity.pdbx_description
1 polymer ?
#
loop_
_entity_poly.entity_id
_entity_poly.type
_entity_poly.pdbx_seq_one_letter_code
_entity_poly.pdbx_strand_id
1 'polypeptide(L)'
;MAAFEKAKAEYGAGLTTLMAFDKNTVDIRASLKKVEAQWQFSNTGFEQLEDGNYVPHVISVTTNGMLKRMDAITHLYEDLDVSLSTGAVAANVEH
;
A
#
# COMPACT_ATOMS: atom_id res chain seq x y z
N MET A 1 -15.62 16.27 -6.30
CA MET A 1 -15.69 14.86 -5.84
C MET A 1 -15.14 13.83 -6.83
N ALA A 2 -15.36 13.93 -8.15
CA ALA A 2 -14.90 12.91 -9.10
C ALA A 2 -13.39 12.55 -9.04
N ALA A 3 -12.51 13.54 -8.87
CA ALA A 3 -11.07 13.29 -8.75
C ALA A 3 -10.68 12.51 -7.47
N PHE A 4 -11.41 12.72 -6.37
CA PHE A 4 -11.17 12.02 -5.10
C PHE A 4 -11.59 10.56 -5.20
N GLU A 5 -12.77 10.29 -5.75
CA GLU A 5 -13.23 8.90 -5.97
C GLU A 5 -12.33 8.15 -6.95
N LYS A 6 -11.84 8.81 -8.00
CA LYS A 6 -10.83 8.22 -8.90
C LYS A 6 -9.55 7.86 -8.15
N ALA A 7 -9.00 8.78 -7.36
CA ALA A 7 -7.80 8.52 -6.58
C ALA A 7 -8.00 7.36 -5.58
N LYS A 8 -9.19 7.26 -4.97
CA LYS A 8 -9.54 6.13 -4.10
C LYS A 8 -9.49 4.80 -4.85
N ALA A 9 -10.11 4.74 -6.03
CA ALA A 9 -10.14 3.53 -6.84
C ALA A 9 -8.74 3.10 -7.30
N GLU A 10 -7.92 4.05 -7.78
CA GLU A 10 -6.54 3.78 -8.23
C GLU A 10 -5.66 3.27 -7.08
N TYR A 11 -5.77 3.88 -5.90
CA TYR A 11 -5.04 3.45 -4.72
C TYR A 11 -5.42 2.02 -4.31
N GLY A 12 -6.72 1.71 -4.23
CA GLY A 12 -7.20 0.37 -3.88
C GLY A 12 -6.77 -0.70 -4.87
N ALA A 13 -6.80 -0.38 -6.17
CA ALA A 13 -6.34 -1.30 -7.23
C ALA A 13 -4.83 -1.56 -7.14
N GLY A 14 -4.02 -0.52 -6.90
CA GLY A 14 -2.58 -0.66 -6.69
C GLY A 14 -2.27 -1.52 -5.46
N LEU A 15 -2.94 -1.29 -4.34
CA LEU A 15 -2.78 -2.09 -3.13
C LEU A 15 -3.12 -3.56 -3.36
N THR A 16 -4.22 -3.84 -4.04
CA THR A 16 -4.63 -5.21 -4.40
C THR A 16 -3.56 -5.89 -5.25
N THR A 17 -3.00 -5.16 -6.22
CA THR A 17 -1.92 -5.66 -7.09
C THR A 17 -0.69 -6.04 -6.28
N LEU A 18 -0.25 -5.16 -5.38
CA LEU A 18 0.90 -5.42 -4.51
C LEU A 18 0.65 -6.62 -3.60
N MET A 19 -0.53 -6.74 -3.00
CA MET A 19 -0.88 -7.88 -2.14
C MET A 19 -0.90 -9.22 -2.87
N ALA A 20 -1.28 -9.23 -4.15
CA ALA A 20 -1.33 -10.42 -4.98
C ALA A 20 0.04 -10.91 -5.45
N PHE A 21 1.09 -10.10 -5.31
CA PHE A 21 2.43 -10.50 -5.75
C PHE A 21 2.95 -11.70 -4.96
N ASP A 22 3.29 -12.78 -5.66
CA ASP A 22 3.62 -14.08 -5.08
C ASP A 22 4.95 -14.06 -4.32
N LYS A 23 5.91 -13.24 -4.77
CA LYS A 23 7.24 -13.12 -4.14
C LYS A 23 7.28 -12.21 -2.92
N ASN A 24 6.15 -11.67 -2.48
CA ASN A 24 6.12 -10.87 -1.25
C ASN A 24 6.67 -11.66 -0.06
N THR A 25 7.65 -11.07 0.63
CA THR A 25 8.16 -11.58 1.90
C THR A 25 7.09 -11.52 2.99
N VAL A 26 7.31 -12.22 4.10
CA VAL A 26 6.41 -12.19 5.26
C VAL A 26 6.22 -10.75 5.77
N ASP A 27 7.28 -9.96 5.80
CA ASP A 27 7.25 -8.57 6.27
C ASP A 27 6.49 -7.64 5.33
N ILE A 28 6.67 -7.80 4.01
CA ILE A 28 5.88 -7.06 3.00
C ILE A 28 4.40 -7.41 3.14
N ARG A 29 4.05 -8.71 3.23
CA ARG A 29 2.66 -9.15 3.41
C ARG A 29 2.04 -8.58 4.68
N ALA A 30 2.78 -8.60 5.80
CA ALA A 30 2.31 -8.05 7.06
C ALA A 30 2.10 -6.53 6.99
N SER A 31 2.99 -5.82 6.32
CA SER A 31 2.91 -4.37 6.14
C SER A 31 1.76 -3.97 5.22
N LEU A 32 1.58 -4.66 4.09
CA LEU A 32 0.47 -4.45 3.17
C LEU A 32 -0.89 -4.71 3.84
N LYS A 33 -1.02 -5.76 4.65
CA LYS A 33 -2.24 -6.02 5.43
C LYS A 33 -2.60 -4.89 6.39
N LYS A 34 -1.61 -4.25 7.02
CA LYS A 34 -1.86 -3.10 7.89
C LYS A 34 -2.37 -1.90 7.09
N VAL A 35 -1.81 -1.67 5.92
CA VAL A 35 -2.27 -0.61 5.00
C VAL A 35 -3.68 -0.90 4.52
N GLU A 36 -3.98 -2.15 4.14
CA GLU A 36 -5.32 -2.57 3.74
C GLU A 36 -6.36 -2.34 4.84
N ALA A 37 -6.07 -2.75 6.07
CA ALA A 37 -6.98 -2.53 7.20
C ALA A 37 -7.28 -1.03 7.41
N GLN A 38 -6.25 -0.18 7.29
CA GLN A 38 -6.42 1.27 7.38
C GLN A 38 -7.21 1.81 6.20
N TRP A 39 -6.93 1.37 4.98
CA TRP A 39 -7.64 1.75 3.78
C TRP A 39 -9.14 1.45 3.86
N GLN A 40 -9.50 0.24 4.31
CA GLN A 40 -10.91 -0.16 4.49
C GLN A 40 -11.62 0.68 5.55
N PHE A 41 -10.97 0.92 6.70
CA PHE A 41 -11.50 1.80 7.73
C PHE A 41 -11.73 3.22 7.21
N SER A 42 -10.76 3.72 6.43
CA SER A 42 -10.80 5.06 5.83
C SER A 42 -11.96 5.22 4.86
N ASN A 43 -12.16 4.26 3.95
CA ASN A 43 -13.27 4.28 3.00
C ASN A 43 -14.63 4.24 3.71
N THR A 44 -14.77 3.40 4.73
CA THR A 44 -15.97 3.34 5.56
C THR A 44 -16.24 4.70 6.22
N GLY A 45 -15.18 5.36 6.72
CA GLY A 45 -15.26 6.71 7.25
C GLY A 45 -15.67 7.73 6.18
N PHE A 46 -15.08 7.68 4.98
CA PHE A 46 -15.39 8.61 3.89
C PHE A 46 -16.83 8.51 3.39
N GLU A 47 -17.42 7.31 3.38
CA GLU A 47 -18.82 7.08 2.99
C GLU A 47 -19.82 7.62 4.04
N GLN A 48 -19.44 7.69 5.31
CA GLN A 48 -20.28 8.17 6.41
C GLN A 48 -20.18 9.68 6.66
N LEU A 49 -19.30 10.38 5.93
CA LEU A 49 -18.96 11.80 6.15
C LEU A 49 -19.85 12.80 5.40
N GLU A 50 -21.00 12.38 4.85
CA GLU A 50 -21.95 13.30 4.18
C GLU A 50 -22.51 14.40 5.10
N ASP A 51 -22.45 14.23 6.43
CA ASP A 51 -22.93 15.20 7.43
C ASP A 51 -21.81 15.97 8.17
N GLY A 52 -21.06 16.81 7.44
CA GLY A 52 -20.45 18.04 8.00
C GLY A 52 -19.00 18.01 8.56
N ASN A 53 -18.28 19.09 8.23
CA ASN A 53 -17.07 19.73 8.82
C ASN A 53 -15.83 18.95 9.28
N TYR A 54 -15.84 17.62 9.45
CA TYR A 54 -14.66 16.85 9.87
C TYR A 54 -13.88 16.20 8.73
N VAL A 55 -14.43 16.26 7.51
CA VAL A 55 -13.96 15.54 6.32
C VAL A 55 -12.51 15.90 5.93
N PRO A 56 -12.10 17.17 5.83
CA PRO A 56 -10.76 17.51 5.30
C PRO A 56 -9.62 17.08 6.23
N HIS A 57 -9.80 17.19 7.55
CA HIS A 57 -8.78 16.81 8.52
C HIS A 57 -8.61 15.29 8.59
N VAL A 58 -9.72 14.54 8.61
CA VAL A 58 -9.69 13.07 8.61
C VAL A 58 -9.06 12.55 7.33
N ILE A 59 -9.42 13.09 6.16
CA ILE A 59 -8.77 12.74 4.89
C ILE A 59 -7.26 13.01 4.97
N SER A 60 -6.84 14.20 5.42
CA SER A 60 -5.43 14.59 5.46
C SER A 60 -4.59 13.69 6.38
N VAL A 61 -5.03 13.46 7.61
CA VAL A 61 -4.30 12.62 8.58
C VAL A 61 -4.19 11.18 8.07
N THR A 62 -5.29 10.65 7.54
CA THR A 62 -5.38 9.27 7.10
C THR A 62 -4.55 9.02 5.84
N THR A 63 -4.66 9.90 4.84
CA THR A 63 -3.86 9.79 3.60
C THR A 63 -2.38 9.96 3.87
N ASN A 64 -1.96 10.86 4.77
CA ASN A 64 -0.57 10.98 5.19
C ASN A 64 -0.06 9.72 5.90
N GLY A 65 -0.88 9.13 6.78
CA GLY A 65 -0.56 7.87 7.44
C GLY A 65 -0.38 6.71 6.46
N MET A 66 -1.22 6.63 5.42
CA MET A 66 -1.09 5.63 4.36
C MET A 66 0.17 5.88 3.51
N LEU A 67 0.45 7.12 3.14
CA LEU A 67 1.65 7.50 2.38
C LEU A 67 2.93 7.03 3.08
N LYS A 68 3.10 7.35 4.36
CA LYS A 68 4.29 6.95 5.13
C LYS A 68 4.48 5.43 5.21
N ARG A 69 3.38 4.67 5.23
CA ARG A 69 3.46 3.20 5.26
C ARG A 69 3.80 2.63 3.89
N MET A 70 3.26 3.21 2.83
CA MET A 70 3.62 2.84 1.46
C MET A 70 5.09 3.12 1.18
N ASP A 71 5.61 4.26 1.67
CA ASP A 71 7.03 4.60 1.59
C ASP A 71 7.92 3.54 2.27
N ALA A 72 7.57 3.12 3.49
CA ALA A 72 8.26 2.04 4.18
C ALA A 72 8.17 0.69 3.42
N ILE A 73 7.02 0.40 2.79
CA ILE A 73 6.85 -0.80 1.96
C ILE A 73 7.71 -0.73 0.69
N THR A 74 7.87 0.45 0.09
CA THR A 74 8.77 0.64 -1.06
C THR A 74 10.20 0.23 -0.72
N HIS A 75 10.72 0.64 0.44
CA HIS A 75 12.04 0.20 0.89
C HIS A 75 12.14 -1.32 1.07
N LEU A 76 11.08 -1.98 1.59
CA LEU A 76 11.05 -3.44 1.65
C LEU A 76 11.09 -4.10 0.27
N TYR A 77 10.48 -3.47 -0.75
CA TYR A 77 10.56 -3.94 -2.14
C TYR A 77 11.94 -3.70 -2.75
N GLU A 78 12.63 -2.61 -2.43
CA GLU A 78 14.01 -2.37 -2.83
C GLU A 78 14.93 -3.48 -2.29
N ASP A 79 14.79 -3.83 -1.01
CA ASP A 79 15.54 -4.93 -0.39
C ASP A 79 15.22 -6.28 -1.06
N LEU A 80 13.93 -6.52 -1.37
CA LEU A 80 13.51 -7.72 -2.10
C LEU A 80 14.12 -7.79 -3.51
N ASP A 81 14.17 -6.66 -4.24
CA ASP A 81 14.76 -6.61 -5.58
C ASP A 81 16.25 -6.95 -5.56
N VAL A 82 17.00 -6.41 -4.58
CA VAL A 82 18.41 -6.76 -4.36
C VAL A 82 18.56 -8.25 -4.05
N SER A 83 17.69 -8.80 -3.21
CA SER A 83 17.72 -10.23 -2.84
C SER A 83 17.45 -11.14 -4.05
N LEU A 84 16.42 -10.83 -4.83
CA LEU A 84 16.06 -11.59 -6.04
C LEU A 84 17.15 -11.50 -7.10
N SER A 85 17.73 -10.33 -7.30
CA SER A 85 18.83 -10.10 -8.24
C SER A 85 20.08 -10.88 -7.82
N THR A 86 20.44 -10.83 -6.54
CA THR A 86 21.60 -11.57 -6.00
C THR A 86 21.41 -13.08 -6.11
N GLY A 87 20.22 -13.58 -5.79
CA GLY A 87 19.88 -15.00 -5.93
C GLY A 87 19.93 -15.50 -7.37
N ALA A 88 19.48 -14.67 -8.32
CA ALA A 88 19.55 -14.98 -9.76
C ALA A 88 21.00 -15.05 -10.27
N VAL A 89 21.89 -14.17 -9.79
CA VAL A 89 23.31 -14.21 -10.16
C VAL A 89 23.98 -15.46 -9.61
N ALA A 90 23.72 -15.84 -8.36
CA ALA A 90 24.29 -17.05 -7.75
C ALA A 90 23.88 -18.33 -8.50
N ALA A 91 22.60 -18.46 -8.86
CA ALA A 91 22.09 -19.60 -9.62
C ALA A 91 22.71 -19.76 -11.03
N ASN A 92 23.19 -18.67 -11.62
CA ASN A 92 23.83 -18.68 -12.95
C ASN A 92 25.34 -19.00 -12.90
N VAL A 93 25.97 -18.98 -11.73
CA VAL A 93 27.41 -19.26 -11.55
C VAL A 93 27.67 -20.73 -11.22
N GLU A 94 26.66 -21.46 -10.72
CA GLU A 94 26.76 -22.89 -10.39
C GLU A 94 26.49 -23.84 -11.57
N HIS A 95 26.41 -23.31 -12.80
CA HIS A 95 26.22 -24.04 -14.05
C HIS A 95 27.38 -23.81 -15.03
#